data_AF-G3UXS8-F1
#
_entry.id   AF-G3UXS8-F1
#
_cell.length_a   1.000
_cell.length_b   1.000
_cell.length_c   1.000
_cell.angle_alpha   90.00
_cell.angle_beta   90.00
_cell.angle_gamma   90.00
#
_symmetry.space_group_name_H-M   'P 1'
#
loop_
_entity.id
_entity.type
_entity.pdbx_description
1 polymer ?
#
loop_
_entity_poly.entity_id
_entity_poly.type
_entity_poly.pdbx_seq_one_letter_code
_entity_poly.pdbx_strand_id
1 'polypeptide(L)'
;MFHATVATETEFFRVKVFDIALEEKFIPRKVIVISDYIGYNGFLEIYTASCVSEVNDSNVMNIPTSLRQKANATPKISTLCTQRAGTFVNGTFTVYEVSLRSEFIYYGIEDRTGRMEVVVYGQFTKLYCEPGDKLSLFCFELS
;
A
#
# COMPACT_ATOMS: atom_id res chain seq x y z
N MET A 1 -4.43 6.03 -11.72
CA MET A 1 -3.30 5.39 -11.02
C MET A 1 -3.85 4.31 -10.10
N PHE A 2 -3.16 3.18 -10.00
CA PHE A 2 -3.44 2.14 -9.03
C PHE A 2 -2.16 1.76 -8.27
N HIS A 3 -2.32 1.14 -7.10
CA HIS A 3 -1.21 0.62 -6.31
C HIS A 3 -1.09 -0.89 -6.51
N ALA A 4 0.14 -1.40 -6.53
CA ALA A 4 0.42 -2.83 -6.54
C ALA A 4 1.52 -3.16 -5.52
N THR A 5 1.54 -4.43 -5.10
CA THR A 5 2.68 -5.01 -4.38
C THR A 5 3.23 -6.13 -5.23
N VAL A 6 4.50 -6.03 -5.60
CA VAL A 6 5.22 -7.03 -6.42
C VAL A 6 6.36 -7.61 -5.60
N ALA A 7 6.86 -8.78 -5.99
CA ALA A 7 7.97 -9.41 -5.30
C ALA A 7 8.91 -10.09 -6.28
N THR A 8 10.20 -10.04 -5.96
CA THR A 8 11.21 -10.97 -6.46
C THR A 8 11.28 -12.16 -5.49
N GLU A 9 12.19 -13.10 -5.73
CA GLU A 9 12.39 -14.24 -4.83
C GLU A 9 12.90 -13.84 -3.43
N THR A 10 13.47 -12.65 -3.29
CA THR A 10 14.15 -12.20 -2.06
C THR A 10 13.47 -11.03 -1.35
N GLU A 11 12.77 -10.17 -2.09
CA GLU A 11 12.21 -8.92 -1.55
C GLU A 11 10.90 -8.53 -2.24
N PHE A 12 10.17 -7.61 -1.62
CA PHE A 12 8.92 -7.08 -2.17
C PHE A 12 8.99 -5.57 -2.28
N PHE A 13 8.24 -5.03 -3.23
CA PHE A 13 8.18 -3.61 -3.54
C PHE A 13 6.75 -3.15 -3.60
N ARG A 14 6.51 -1.93 -3.13
CA ARG A 14 5.26 -1.22 -3.36
C ARG A 14 5.40 -0.39 -4.64
N VAL A 15 4.37 -0.42 -5.47
CA VAL A 15 4.41 0.17 -6.81
C VAL A 15 3.26 1.14 -6.96
N LYS A 16 3.53 2.31 -7.53
CA LYS A 16 2.53 3.26 -8.03
C LYS A 16 2.53 3.20 -9.55
N VAL A 17 1.40 2.82 -10.13
CA VAL A 17 1.25 2.70 -11.58
C VAL A 17 0.35 3.83 -12.07
N PHE A 18 0.95 4.76 -12.81
CA PHE A 18 0.25 5.95 -13.32
C PHE A 18 -0.45 5.69 -14.65
N ASP A 19 0.09 4.81 -15.49
CA ASP A 19 -0.56 4.33 -16.71
C ASP A 19 -1.58 3.23 -16.38
N ILE A 20 -2.86 3.60 -16.37
CA ILE A 20 -3.95 2.68 -15.99
C ILE A 20 -4.17 1.54 -16.99
N ALA A 21 -3.68 1.67 -18.23
CA ALA A 21 -3.79 0.58 -19.21
C ALA A 21 -3.01 -0.67 -18.77
N LEU A 22 -2.04 -0.52 -17.85
CA LEU A 22 -1.27 -1.62 -17.29
C LEU A 22 -2.06 -2.50 -16.31
N GLU A 23 -3.26 -2.13 -15.88
CA GLU A 23 -4.04 -2.89 -14.91
C GLU A 23 -4.24 -4.36 -15.33
N GLU A 24 -4.39 -4.62 -16.63
CA GLU A 24 -4.52 -5.98 -17.20
C GLU A 24 -3.27 -6.86 -17.05
N LYS A 25 -2.11 -6.24 -16.82
CA LYS A 25 -0.82 -6.94 -16.60
C LYS A 25 -0.53 -7.15 -15.11
N PHE A 26 -1.08 -6.30 -14.23
CA PHE A 26 -0.90 -6.39 -12.78
C PHE A 26 -1.92 -7.35 -12.13
N ILE A 27 -2.04 -8.55 -12.69
CA ILE A 27 -2.92 -9.59 -12.15
C ILE A 27 -2.16 -10.42 -11.10
N PRO A 28 -2.75 -10.72 -9.93
CA PRO A 28 -2.08 -11.54 -8.91
C PRO A 28 -1.52 -12.84 -9.48
N ARG A 29 -0.28 -13.18 -9.10
CA ARG A 29 0.48 -14.37 -9.53
C ARG A 29 0.99 -14.37 -10.97
N LYS A 30 0.71 -13.35 -11.79
CA LYS A 30 1.44 -13.18 -13.05
C LYS A 30 2.88 -12.74 -12.78
N VAL A 31 3.80 -13.20 -13.62
CA VAL A 31 5.19 -12.76 -13.64
C VAL A 31 5.33 -11.72 -14.75
N ILE A 32 5.80 -10.54 -14.37
CA ILE A 32 6.03 -9.40 -15.27
C ILE A 32 7.47 -8.93 -15.13
N VAL A 33 8.01 -8.36 -16.21
CA VAL A 33 9.27 -7.62 -16.18
C VAL A 33 8.93 -6.14 -16.10
N ILE A 34 9.60 -5.44 -15.17
CA ILE A 34 9.47 -4.00 -15.00
C ILE A 34 10.82 -3.37 -15.33
N SER A 35 10.80 -2.39 -16.23
CA SER A 35 11.96 -1.63 -16.73
C SER A 35 11.65 -0.14 -16.73
N ASP A 36 12.67 0.70 -16.78
CA ASP A 36 12.55 2.17 -16.85
C ASP A 36 11.63 2.78 -15.77
N TYR A 37 11.58 2.16 -14.59
CA TYR A 37 10.84 2.65 -13.45
C TYR A 37 11.63 3.71 -12.70
N ILE A 38 10.93 4.55 -11.93
CA ILE A 38 11.54 5.55 -11.05
C ILE A 38 11.42 5.08 -9.61
N GLY A 39 12.52 5.08 -8.86
CA GLY A 39 12.49 4.86 -7.41
C GLY A 39 12.24 6.18 -6.68
N TYR A 40 11.10 6.32 -6.00
CA TYR A 40 10.77 7.54 -5.26
C TYR A 40 10.01 7.22 -3.98
N ASN A 41 10.46 7.80 -2.84
CA ASN A 41 9.82 7.65 -1.53
C ASN A 41 9.56 6.18 -1.09
N GLY A 42 10.44 5.26 -1.49
CA GLY A 42 10.30 3.83 -1.17
C GLY A 42 9.28 3.09 -2.05
N PHE A 43 8.83 3.70 -3.15
CA PHE A 43 7.99 3.07 -4.19
C PHE A 43 8.75 2.95 -5.50
N LEU A 44 8.34 1.98 -6.30
CA LEU A 44 8.58 1.96 -7.74
C LEU A 44 7.45 2.70 -8.43
N GLU A 45 7.77 3.72 -9.21
CA GLU A 45 6.82 4.53 -9.97
C GLU A 45 6.92 4.17 -11.46
N ILE A 46 5.78 3.81 -12.05
CA ILE A 46 5.68 3.36 -13.44
C ILE A 46 4.76 4.32 -14.19
N TYR A 47 5.28 4.93 -15.24
CA TYR A 47 4.58 6.01 -15.95
C TYR A 47 4.04 5.62 -17.32
N THR A 48 4.56 4.57 -17.94
CA THR A 48 4.22 4.21 -19.33
C THR A 48 4.09 2.71 -19.52
N ALA A 49 3.16 2.29 -20.38
CA ALA A 49 2.91 0.88 -20.69
C ALA A 49 4.15 0.10 -21.19
N SER A 50 5.10 0.78 -21.84
CA SER A 50 6.36 0.19 -22.32
C SER A 50 7.28 -0.31 -21.21
N CYS A 51 7.11 0.20 -19.98
CA CYS A 51 7.90 -0.22 -18.82
C CYS A 51 7.60 -1.67 -18.40
N VAL A 52 6.48 -2.25 -18.82
CA VAL A 52 6.01 -3.55 -18.34
C VAL A 52 5.74 -4.52 -19.48
N SER A 53 6.42 -5.67 -19.44
CA SER A 53 6.19 -6.79 -20.34
C SER A 53 5.82 -8.06 -19.56
N GLU A 54 5.04 -8.94 -20.18
CA GLU A 54 4.71 -10.23 -19.60
C GLU A 54 5.81 -11.25 -19.90
N VAL A 55 6.02 -12.17 -18.96
CA VAL A 55 6.93 -13.30 -19.15
C VAL A 55 6.12 -14.50 -19.63
N ASN A 56 6.63 -15.25 -20.61
CA ASN A 56 6.01 -16.49 -21.07
C ASN A 56 5.81 -17.49 -19.91
N ASP A 57 4.70 -18.24 -19.94
CA ASP A 57 4.19 -19.13 -18.87
C ASP A 57 5.18 -20.18 -18.32
N SER A 58 6.35 -20.36 -18.95
CA SER A 58 7.39 -21.29 -18.51
C SER A 58 8.18 -20.81 -17.30
N ASN A 59 8.15 -19.50 -16.96
CA ASN A 59 8.94 -18.95 -15.87
C ASN A 59 8.14 -18.96 -14.57
N VAL A 60 8.34 -20.03 -13.78
CA VAL A 60 7.80 -20.12 -12.42
C VAL A 60 8.76 -19.42 -11.46
N MET A 61 8.38 -18.24 -10.96
CA MET A 61 9.12 -17.57 -9.89
C MET A 61 8.63 -18.08 -8.52
N ASN A 62 9.55 -18.60 -7.69
CA ASN A 62 9.17 -19.19 -6.40
C ASN A 62 9.31 -18.17 -5.27
N ILE A 63 8.23 -17.42 -5.01
CA ILE A 63 8.19 -16.44 -3.93
C ILE A 63 7.97 -17.14 -2.57
N PRO A 64 8.90 -17.03 -1.60
CA PRO A 64 8.76 -17.65 -0.28
C PRO A 64 7.47 -17.23 0.42
N THR A 65 6.80 -18.18 1.08
CA THR A 65 5.56 -17.90 1.84
C THR A 65 5.77 -16.84 2.92
N SER A 66 6.93 -16.84 3.58
CA SER A 66 7.31 -15.84 4.57
C SER A 66 7.37 -14.43 3.97
N LEU A 67 7.90 -14.29 2.75
CA LEU A 67 7.97 -13.02 2.04
C LEU A 67 6.57 -12.52 1.66
N ARG A 68 5.69 -13.41 1.19
CA ARG A 68 4.27 -13.09 0.90
C ARG A 68 3.54 -12.62 2.15
N GLN A 69 3.78 -13.26 3.30
CA GLN A 69 3.20 -12.84 4.58
C GLN A 69 3.72 -11.46 5.00
N LYS A 70 5.03 -11.22 4.88
CA LYS A 70 5.64 -9.92 5.23
C LYS A 70 5.14 -8.79 4.34
N ALA A 71 4.97 -9.03 3.04
CA ALA A 71 4.46 -8.03 2.09
C ALA A 71 3.02 -7.60 2.37
N ASN A 72 2.19 -8.52 2.91
CA ASN A 72 0.78 -8.27 3.25
C ASN A 72 0.55 -7.95 4.74
N ALA A 73 1.61 -7.86 5.54
CA ALA A 73 1.48 -7.63 6.98
C ALA A 73 1.13 -6.17 7.27
N THR A 74 0.14 -5.96 8.13
CA THR A 74 -0.11 -4.65 8.75
C THR A 74 0.98 -4.37 9.80
N PRO A 75 1.69 -3.23 9.73
CA PRO A 75 2.63 -2.84 10.77
C PRO A 75 1.90 -2.52 12.08
N LYS A 76 2.49 -2.88 13.21
CA LYS A 76 1.94 -2.57 14.53
C LYS A 76 1.98 -1.07 14.79
N ILE A 77 0.94 -0.51 15.42
CA ILE A 77 0.87 0.93 15.75
C ILE A 77 2.06 1.35 16.62
N SER A 78 2.39 0.55 17.65
CA SER A 78 3.59 0.80 18.47
C SER A 78 4.88 0.90 17.65
N THR A 79 5.02 0.10 16.58
CA THR A 79 6.16 0.19 15.67
C THR A 79 6.11 1.47 14.85
N LEU A 80 4.93 1.85 14.33
CA LEU A 80 4.75 3.10 13.59
C LEU A 80 5.13 4.32 14.45
N CYS A 81 4.75 4.36 15.72
CA CYS A 81 5.11 5.45 16.64
C CYS A 81 6.63 5.62 16.86
N THR A 82 7.44 4.63 16.50
CA THR A 82 8.90 4.68 16.58
C THR A 82 9.58 4.85 15.22
N GLN A 83 8.81 4.83 14.12
CA GLN A 83 9.34 5.01 12.77
C GLN A 83 9.61 6.50 12.49
N ARG A 84 10.46 6.72 11.49
CA ARG A 84 10.82 8.06 11.04
C ARG A 84 9.63 8.71 10.32
N ALA A 85 9.37 9.99 10.61
CA ALA A 85 8.42 10.78 9.82
C ALA A 85 8.78 10.78 8.32
N GLY A 86 7.75 10.82 7.47
CA GLY A 86 7.87 10.71 6.01
C GLY A 86 7.91 9.27 5.48
N THR A 87 7.83 8.25 6.34
CA THR A 87 7.67 6.86 5.88
C THR A 87 6.23 6.59 5.44
N PHE A 88 6.07 5.78 4.40
CA PHE A 88 4.76 5.43 3.86
C PHE A 88 4.24 4.10 4.41
N VAL A 89 3.00 4.10 4.85
CA VAL A 89 2.32 2.99 5.51
C VAL A 89 1.26 2.41 4.58
N ASN A 90 1.28 1.08 4.47
CA ASN A 90 0.16 0.29 3.98
C ASN A 90 -0.22 -0.67 5.11
N GLY A 91 -1.50 -0.87 5.31
CA GLY A 91 -2.00 -1.77 6.34
C GLY A 91 -3.49 -1.62 6.56
N THR A 92 -4.06 -2.60 7.24
CA THR A 92 -5.49 -2.60 7.60
C THR A 92 -5.62 -2.50 9.10
N PHE A 93 -6.31 -1.46 9.57
CA PHE A 93 -6.48 -1.14 11.00
C PHE A 93 -7.96 -1.07 11.37
N THR A 94 -8.28 -1.37 12.63
CA THR A 94 -9.64 -1.20 13.15
C THR A 94 -9.85 0.26 13.52
N VAL A 95 -10.97 0.84 13.11
CA VAL A 95 -11.38 2.20 13.50
C VAL A 95 -12.10 2.13 14.85
N TYR A 96 -11.69 2.96 15.81
CA TYR A 96 -12.36 3.07 17.12
C TYR A 96 -13.15 4.37 17.27
N GLU A 97 -12.82 5.40 16.51
CA GLU A 97 -13.46 6.71 16.57
C GLU A 97 -13.38 7.40 15.21
N VAL A 98 -14.41 8.18 14.89
CA VAL A 98 -14.42 9.05 13.70
C VAL A 98 -14.82 10.45 14.16
N SER A 99 -14.00 11.44 13.86
CA SER A 99 -14.33 12.84 14.14
C SER A 99 -14.13 13.72 12.90
N LEU A 100 -15.05 14.66 12.72
CA LEU A 100 -15.03 15.63 11.63
C LEU A 100 -14.61 16.98 12.19
N ARG A 101 -13.55 17.58 11.64
CA ARG A 101 -13.13 18.93 12.00
C ARG A 101 -12.86 19.72 10.72
N SER A 102 -13.75 20.66 10.41
CA SER A 102 -13.70 21.44 9.16
C SER A 102 -13.70 20.51 7.94
N GLU A 103 -12.72 20.60 7.05
CA GLU A 103 -12.59 19.79 5.83
C GLU A 103 -11.83 18.46 6.04
N PHE A 104 -11.47 18.14 7.29
CA PHE A 104 -10.69 16.96 7.65
C PHE A 104 -11.54 15.92 8.38
N ILE A 105 -11.31 14.65 8.05
CA ILE A 105 -11.81 13.50 8.80
C ILE A 105 -10.65 12.86 9.54
N TYR A 106 -10.84 12.62 10.83
CA TYR A 106 -9.88 11.94 11.69
C TYR A 106 -10.47 10.58 12.03
N TYR A 107 -9.83 9.53 11.53
CA TYR A 107 -10.12 8.15 11.94
C TYR A 107 -9.15 7.78 13.05
N GLY A 108 -9.65 7.65 14.27
CA GLY A 108 -8.93 7.00 15.35
C GLY A 108 -8.81 5.52 15.00
N ILE A 109 -7.58 5.03 14.82
CA ILE A 109 -7.29 3.62 14.56
C ILE A 109 -6.59 2.96 15.74
N GLU A 110 -6.88 1.69 15.96
CA GLU A 110 -6.30 0.91 17.06
C GLU A 110 -5.87 -0.49 16.66
N ASP A 111 -4.89 -0.99 17.39
CA ASP A 111 -4.51 -2.38 17.44
C ASP A 111 -4.15 -2.76 18.90
N ARG A 112 -3.72 -4.00 19.12
CA ARG A 112 -3.36 -4.48 20.48
C ARG A 112 -2.17 -3.75 21.10
N THR A 113 -1.47 -2.90 20.35
CA THR A 113 -0.21 -2.27 20.72
C THR A 113 -0.31 -0.76 20.87
N GLY A 114 -1.40 -0.14 20.42
CA GLY A 114 -1.59 1.30 20.60
C GLY A 114 -2.76 1.85 19.79
N ARG A 115 -2.83 3.18 19.80
CA ARG A 115 -3.78 3.99 19.04
C ARG A 115 -3.04 5.09 18.30
N MET A 116 -3.55 5.48 17.15
CA MET A 116 -3.09 6.64 16.39
C MET A 116 -4.24 7.21 15.55
N GLU A 117 -4.07 8.40 15.01
CA GLU A 117 -5.07 9.04 14.15
C GLU A 117 -4.62 8.98 12.69
N VAL A 118 -5.56 8.70 11.80
CA VAL A 118 -5.41 8.85 10.35
C VAL A 118 -6.16 10.11 9.94
N VAL A 119 -5.43 11.06 9.39
CA VAL A 119 -6.01 12.31 8.90
C VAL A 119 -6.29 12.18 7.41
N VAL A 120 -7.55 12.37 7.03
CA VAL A 120 -8.03 12.27 5.65
C VAL A 120 -8.59 13.62 5.22
N TYR A 121 -8.18 14.09 4.05
CA TYR A 121 -8.65 15.33 3.46
C TYR A 121 -8.86 15.18 1.95
N GLY A 122 -9.57 16.13 1.33
CA GLY A 122 -9.81 16.16 -0.11
C GLY A 122 -10.79 15.07 -0.57
N GLN A 123 -10.48 14.43 -1.70
CA GLN A 123 -11.40 13.50 -2.40
C GLN A 123 -11.75 12.23 -1.59
N PHE A 124 -10.97 11.90 -0.57
CA PHE A 124 -11.16 10.71 0.27
C PHE A 124 -12.16 10.93 1.41
N THR A 125 -12.67 12.15 1.60
CA THR A 125 -13.70 12.47 2.60
C THR A 125 -15.07 11.85 2.31
N LYS A 126 -15.26 11.26 1.12
CA LYS A 126 -16.48 10.56 0.72
C LYS A 126 -16.51 9.08 1.13
N LEU A 127 -15.47 8.59 1.81
CA LEU A 127 -15.39 7.19 2.24
C LEU A 127 -16.23 6.99 3.51
N TYR A 128 -17.28 6.17 3.42
CA TYR A 128 -18.06 5.78 4.61
C TYR A 128 -17.27 4.71 5.37
N CYS A 129 -16.90 5.03 6.62
CA CYS A 129 -16.25 4.11 7.54
C CYS A 129 -16.64 4.52 8.96
N GLU A 130 -17.11 3.57 9.75
CA GLU A 130 -17.63 3.78 11.10
C GLU A 130 -16.75 3.09 12.15
N PRO A 131 -16.86 3.46 13.44
CA PRO A 131 -16.22 2.72 14.52
C PRO A 131 -16.58 1.23 14.48
N GLY A 132 -15.57 0.37 14.53
CA GLY A 132 -15.67 -1.08 14.38
C GLY A 132 -15.25 -1.59 12.98
N ASP A 133 -15.26 -0.72 11.97
CA ASP A 133 -14.83 -1.09 10.62
C ASP A 133 -13.32 -1.26 10.50
N LYS A 134 -12.92 -1.93 9.42
CA LYS A 134 -11.51 -2.08 9.03
C LYS A 134 -11.15 -1.11 7.91
N LEU A 135 -10.27 -0.16 8.21
CA LEU A 135 -9.76 0.80 7.25
C LEU A 135 -8.46 0.29 6.63
N SER A 136 -8.46 0.10 5.30
CA SER A 136 -7.26 -0.29 4.54
C SER A 136 -6.58 0.93 3.95
N LEU A 137 -5.37 1.19 4.42
CA LEU A 137 -4.54 2.31 4.03
C LEU A 137 -3.53 1.87 2.97
N PHE A 138 -3.38 2.68 1.94
CA PHE A 138 -2.38 2.50 0.89
C PHE A 138 -1.65 3.82 0.68
N CYS A 139 -0.33 3.82 0.88
CA CYS A 139 0.55 4.98 0.69
C CYS A 139 0.19 6.18 1.58
N PHE A 140 -0.14 5.94 2.86
CA PHE A 140 -0.33 7.02 3.83
C PHE A 140 1.01 7.43 4.45
N GLU A 141 1.28 8.74 4.51
CA GLU A 141 2.50 9.26 5.12
C GLU A 141 2.37 9.29 6.65
N LEU A 142 3.41 8.83 7.34
CA LEU A 142 3.55 8.96 8.79
C LEU A 142 4.14 10.35 9.11
N SER A 143 3.43 11.16 9.89
CA SER A 143 3.86 12.50 10.33
C SER A 143 4.34 12.53 11.77
#